data_AF-A0A3C1DED6-F1
#
_entry.id   AF-A0A3C1DED6-F1
#
_cell.length_a   1.000
_cell.length_b   1.000
_cell.length_c   1.000
_cell.angle_alpha   90.00
_cell.angle_beta   90.00
_cell.angle_gamma   90.00
#
_symmetry.space_group_name_H-M   'P 1'
#
loop_
_entity.id
_entity.type
_entity.pdbx_description
1 polymer ?
#
loop_
_entity_poly.entity_id
_entity_poly.type
_entity_poly.pdbx_seq_one_letter_code
_entity_poly.pdbx_strand_id
1 'polypeptide(L)'
;LALRRTFVGKKLVVLMFQFNLTVPRMAAAMMLLLLLSQTGFLSQVAHHLGITQGTADFPYLIQDQAGLGLIIAFTWKFFPYIGMSVLGILQGASQEYEDHAAVLGVGWFKRFWHVTLPMIVPATSIASIIVFAAAFGDYEIPMVLGNSTHRVLSIYTYLKYSDPAMMNRPESYVLMVSMIIVLMAVILLYRHLTMPKEKG
;
A
#
# COMPACT_ATOMS: atom_id res chain seq x y z
N LEU A 1 2.28 22.19 -3.61
CA LEU A 1 3.27 23.01 -4.36
C LEU A 1 4.16 22.25 -5.36
N ALA A 2 5.08 21.34 -4.96
CA ALA A 2 6.06 20.74 -5.89
C ALA A 2 5.48 19.74 -6.91
N LEU A 3 4.46 18.96 -6.53
CA LEU A 3 3.78 18.01 -7.42
C LEU A 3 2.86 18.68 -8.46
N ARG A 4 2.50 19.95 -8.25
CA ARG A 4 1.47 20.65 -9.02
C ARG A 4 2.04 21.61 -10.06
N ARG A 5 3.18 22.27 -9.76
CA ARG A 5 3.95 22.98 -10.79
C ARG A 5 4.46 21.95 -11.80
N THR A 6 4.40 22.28 -13.09
CA THR A 6 4.93 21.50 -14.21
C THR A 6 6.46 21.39 -14.09
N PHE A 7 6.93 20.60 -13.13
CA PHE A 7 8.34 20.26 -13.01
C PHE A 7 8.67 19.22 -14.10
N VAL A 8 9.86 19.35 -14.68
CA VAL A 8 10.39 18.44 -15.71
C VAL A 8 10.31 16.97 -15.27
N GLY A 9 10.46 16.69 -13.98
CA GLY A 9 10.33 15.34 -13.40
C GLY A 9 8.90 14.86 -13.13
N LYS A 10 7.84 15.66 -13.35
CA LYS A 10 6.44 15.20 -13.19
C LYS A 10 6.14 14.01 -14.11
N LYS A 11 6.58 14.08 -15.37
CA LYS A 11 6.43 12.97 -16.33
C LYS A 11 7.16 11.72 -15.85
N LEU A 12 8.36 11.87 -15.31
CA LEU A 12 9.16 10.76 -14.79
C LEU A 12 8.49 10.11 -13.56
N VAL A 13 8.01 10.91 -12.60
CA VAL A 13 7.31 10.39 -11.41
C VAL A 13 6.03 9.66 -11.80
N VAL A 14 5.22 10.24 -12.70
CA VAL A 14 4.00 9.58 -13.21
C VAL A 14 4.35 8.30 -13.95
N LEU A 15 5.42 8.28 -14.76
CA LEU A 15 5.90 7.09 -15.44
C LEU A 15 6.33 6.00 -14.45
N MET A 16 7.06 6.35 -13.39
CA MET A 16 7.47 5.40 -12.35
C MET A 16 6.25 4.81 -11.61
N PHE A 17 5.24 5.63 -11.33
CA PHE A 17 3.99 5.17 -10.72
C PHE A 17 3.24 4.24 -11.67
N GLN A 18 3.06 4.62 -12.92
CA GLN A 18 2.41 3.79 -13.93
C GLN A 18 3.12 2.45 -14.11
N PHE A 19 4.45 2.47 -14.20
CA PHE A 19 5.26 1.25 -14.31
C PHE A 19 4.97 0.30 -13.14
N ASN A 20 5.04 0.77 -11.89
CA ASN A 20 4.75 -0.05 -10.72
C ASN A 20 3.32 -0.61 -10.73
N LEU A 21 2.33 0.18 -11.14
CA LEU A 21 0.94 -0.24 -11.25
C LEU A 21 0.78 -1.38 -12.27
N THR A 22 1.51 -1.33 -13.39
CA THR A 22 1.46 -2.34 -14.45
C THR A 22 2.15 -3.65 -14.08
N VAL A 23 3.12 -3.65 -13.16
CA VAL A 23 3.82 -4.89 -12.74
C VAL A 23 2.80 -5.87 -12.13
N PRO A 24 2.64 -7.10 -12.69
CA PRO A 24 1.79 -8.12 -12.11
C PRO A 24 2.17 -8.41 -10.65
N ARG A 25 1.19 -8.62 -9.77
CA ARG A 25 1.45 -8.77 -8.32
C ARG A 25 2.37 -9.94 -8.01
N MET A 26 2.21 -11.07 -8.71
CA MET A 26 3.12 -12.21 -8.56
C MET A 26 4.56 -11.89 -8.99
N ALA A 27 4.74 -11.17 -10.09
CA ALA A 27 6.07 -10.74 -10.54
C ALA A 27 6.71 -9.75 -9.57
N ALA A 28 5.92 -8.83 -9.02
CA ALA A 28 6.34 -7.94 -7.95
C ALA A 28 6.78 -8.71 -6.69
N ALA A 29 6.03 -9.74 -6.28
CA ALA A 29 6.36 -10.56 -5.13
C ALA A 29 7.71 -11.30 -5.32
N MET A 30 7.91 -11.89 -6.51
CA MET A 30 9.17 -12.54 -6.86
C MET A 30 10.34 -11.55 -6.92
N MET A 31 10.13 -10.37 -7.50
CA MET A 31 11.14 -9.30 -7.52
C MET A 31 11.55 -8.90 -6.10
N LEU A 32 10.58 -8.68 -5.22
CA LEU A 32 10.82 -8.31 -3.83
C LEU A 32 11.48 -9.45 -3.04
N LEU A 33 11.16 -10.72 -3.32
CA LEU A 33 11.85 -11.87 -2.75
C LEU A 33 13.35 -11.85 -3.12
N LEU A 34 13.67 -11.63 -4.40
CA LEU A 34 15.04 -11.56 -4.88
C LEU A 34 15.80 -10.32 -4.37
N LEU A 35 15.08 -9.25 -4.05
CA LEU A 35 15.68 -8.03 -3.50
C LEU A 35 15.90 -8.12 -1.98
N LEU A 36 14.89 -8.56 -1.22
CA LEU A 36 14.84 -8.46 0.24
C LEU A 36 15.24 -9.75 0.98
N SER A 37 15.49 -10.85 0.26
CA SER A 37 16.03 -12.07 0.88
C SER A 37 17.46 -11.87 1.38
N GLN A 38 17.88 -12.70 2.34
CA GLN A 38 19.23 -12.67 2.88
C GLN A 38 20.31 -12.99 1.84
N THR A 39 19.99 -13.71 0.77
CA THR A 39 20.90 -13.93 -0.37
C THR A 39 20.59 -13.00 -1.55
N GLY A 40 19.65 -12.09 -1.38
CA GLY A 40 19.16 -11.18 -2.39
C GLY A 40 20.12 -10.03 -2.70
N PHE A 41 19.75 -9.24 -3.70
CA PHE A 41 20.58 -8.14 -4.20
C PHE A 41 20.90 -7.10 -3.11
N LEU A 42 19.92 -6.71 -2.28
CA LEU A 42 20.17 -5.70 -1.24
C LEU A 42 21.11 -6.21 -0.16
N SER A 43 21.03 -7.50 0.19
CA SER A 43 21.96 -8.13 1.11
C SER A 43 23.39 -8.15 0.56
N GLN A 44 23.55 -8.48 -0.73
CA GLN A 44 24.86 -8.46 -1.39
C GLN A 44 25.46 -7.06 -1.44
N VAL A 45 24.66 -6.04 -1.75
CA VAL A 45 25.10 -4.63 -1.74
C VAL A 45 25.47 -4.19 -0.32
N ALA A 46 24.66 -4.53 0.68
CA ALA A 46 24.95 -4.20 2.08
C ALA A 46 26.27 -4.82 2.56
N HIS A 47 26.53 -6.07 2.20
CA HIS A 47 27.78 -6.75 2.49
C HIS A 47 28.97 -6.10 1.77
N HIS A 48 28.83 -5.76 0.48
CA HIS A 48 29.91 -5.11 -0.29
C HIS A 48 30.25 -3.71 0.24
N LEU A 49 29.26 -3.00 0.79
CA LEU A 49 29.44 -1.71 1.45
C LEU A 49 29.98 -1.82 2.89
N GLY A 50 30.19 -3.04 3.40
CA GLY A 50 30.65 -3.29 4.77
C GLY A 50 29.61 -2.97 5.85
N ILE A 51 28.33 -2.86 5.49
CA ILE A 51 27.23 -2.63 6.44
C ILE A 51 26.94 -3.90 7.24
N THR A 52 27.08 -5.07 6.61
CA THR A 52 26.91 -6.38 7.23
C THR A 52 28.20 -7.20 7.11
N GLN A 53 28.53 -8.04 8.10
CA GLN A 53 29.74 -8.87 8.04
C GLN A 53 29.57 -10.06 7.10
N GLY A 54 28.33 -10.51 6.91
CA GLY A 54 27.95 -11.45 5.87
C GLY A 54 26.57 -11.13 5.29
N THR A 55 26.20 -11.80 4.21
CA THR A 55 24.84 -11.73 3.68
C THR A 55 23.81 -12.35 4.63
N ALA A 56 24.25 -13.27 5.51
CA ALA A 56 23.42 -13.89 6.55
C ALA A 56 23.03 -12.93 7.68
N ASP A 57 23.82 -11.88 7.93
CA ASP A 57 23.52 -10.87 8.95
C ASP A 57 22.46 -9.86 8.47
N PHE A 58 22.08 -9.92 7.20
CA PHE A 58 21.03 -9.07 6.67
C PHE A 58 19.68 -9.38 7.37
N PRO A 59 18.88 -8.35 7.71
CA PRO A 59 17.61 -8.55 8.40
C PRO A 59 16.71 -9.54 7.69
N TYR A 60 16.10 -10.45 8.46
CA TYR A 60 15.14 -11.40 7.94
C TYR A 60 13.83 -10.67 7.61
N LEU A 61 13.65 -10.30 6.35
CA LEU A 61 12.46 -9.60 5.84
C LEU A 61 11.48 -10.54 5.11
N ILE A 62 11.92 -11.74 4.75
CA ILE A 62 11.10 -12.73 4.05
C ILE A 62 10.62 -13.75 5.08
N GLN A 63 9.32 -14.04 5.16
CA GLN A 63 8.75 -14.91 6.21
C GLN A 63 9.03 -14.42 7.65
N ASP A 64 9.26 -13.13 7.83
CA ASP A 64 9.55 -12.58 9.14
C ASP A 64 8.33 -12.65 10.07
N GLN A 65 8.56 -12.76 11.38
CA GLN A 65 7.47 -12.91 12.35
C GLN A 65 6.66 -11.63 12.54
N ALA A 66 7.28 -10.45 12.31
CA ALA A 66 6.66 -9.15 12.49
C ALA A 66 5.87 -8.69 11.24
N GLY A 67 6.02 -9.37 10.11
CA GLY A 67 5.44 -8.99 8.82
C GLY A 67 6.06 -7.75 8.20
N LEU A 68 7.27 -7.34 8.60
CA LEU A 68 7.93 -6.13 8.13
C LEU A 68 8.18 -6.15 6.62
N GLY A 69 8.64 -7.27 6.05
CA GLY A 69 8.85 -7.35 4.60
C GLY A 69 7.53 -7.30 3.84
N LEU A 70 6.46 -7.83 4.41
CA LEU A 70 5.12 -7.76 3.83
C LEU A 70 4.59 -6.32 3.84
N ILE A 71 4.82 -5.57 4.94
CA ILE A 71 4.47 -4.15 5.04
C ILE A 71 5.25 -3.34 4.01
N ILE A 72 6.56 -3.59 3.84
CA ILE A 72 7.38 -2.92 2.81
C ILE A 72 6.83 -3.23 1.42
N ALA A 73 6.51 -4.50 1.14
CA ALA A 73 5.99 -4.94 -0.15
C ALA A 73 4.66 -4.26 -0.50
N PHE A 74 3.70 -4.28 0.42
CA PHE A 74 2.41 -3.61 0.21
C PHE A 74 2.55 -2.10 0.14
N THR A 75 3.40 -1.49 0.96
CA THR A 75 3.67 -0.05 0.89
C THR A 75 4.21 0.30 -0.49
N TRP A 76 5.23 -0.40 -0.99
CA TRP A 76 5.79 -0.16 -2.31
C TRP A 76 4.78 -0.40 -3.44
N LYS A 77 3.95 -1.46 -3.34
CA LYS A 77 2.97 -1.79 -4.38
C LYS A 77 1.78 -0.82 -4.41
N PHE A 78 1.33 -0.35 -3.26
CA PHE A 78 0.14 0.51 -3.16
C PHE A 78 0.45 2.01 -3.09
N PHE A 79 1.70 2.40 -2.83
CA PHE A 79 2.13 3.80 -2.82
C PHE A 79 1.71 4.58 -4.09
N PRO A 80 1.86 4.03 -5.32
CA PRO A 80 1.45 4.74 -6.53
C PRO A 80 -0.06 4.98 -6.63
N TYR A 81 -0.90 4.10 -6.07
CA TYR A 81 -2.36 4.31 -6.07
C TYR A 81 -2.74 5.54 -5.26
N ILE A 82 -2.17 5.67 -4.05
CA ILE A 82 -2.38 6.85 -3.20
C ILE A 82 -1.78 8.09 -3.87
N GLY A 83 -0.56 7.99 -4.40
CA GLY A 83 0.11 9.09 -5.10
C GLY A 83 -0.68 9.62 -6.29
N MET A 84 -1.25 8.73 -7.12
CA MET A 84 -2.10 9.09 -8.26
C MET A 84 -3.43 9.72 -7.82
N SER A 85 -4.03 9.21 -6.74
CA SER A 85 -5.24 9.83 -6.15
C SER A 85 -4.96 11.27 -5.71
N VAL A 86 -3.92 11.48 -4.91
CA VAL A 86 -3.47 12.80 -4.45
C VAL A 86 -3.18 13.71 -5.65
N LEU A 87 -2.49 13.20 -6.67
CA LEU A 87 -2.18 13.95 -7.88
C LEU A 87 -3.45 14.38 -8.62
N GLY A 88 -4.45 13.51 -8.75
CA GLY A 88 -5.73 13.83 -9.38
C GLY A 88 -6.49 14.93 -8.64
N ILE A 89 -6.57 14.84 -7.31
CA ILE A 89 -7.21 15.84 -6.45
C ILE A 89 -6.50 17.19 -6.58
N LEU A 90 -5.17 17.19 -6.47
CA LEU A 90 -4.38 18.40 -6.60
C LEU A 90 -4.50 19.01 -7.99
N GLN A 91 -4.74 18.24 -9.05
CA GLN A 91 -4.97 18.82 -10.37
C GLN A 91 -6.35 19.48 -10.49
N GLY A 92 -7.38 18.91 -9.86
CA GLY A 92 -8.76 19.42 -9.91
C GLY A 92 -9.11 20.56 -8.95
N ALA A 93 -8.49 20.66 -7.77
CA ALA A 93 -8.84 21.68 -6.76
C ALA A 93 -8.34 23.10 -7.12
N SER A 94 -9.07 24.19 -6.87
CA SER A 94 -8.54 25.55 -7.11
C SER A 94 -7.31 25.86 -6.21
N GLN A 95 -6.36 26.69 -6.68
CA GLN A 95 -5.17 27.09 -5.88
C GLN A 95 -5.47 28.23 -4.90
N GLU A 96 -6.70 28.72 -4.90
CA GLU A 96 -7.12 29.95 -4.24
C GLU A 96 -6.72 29.99 -2.76
N TYR A 97 -7.01 28.93 -1.99
CA TYR A 97 -6.62 28.87 -0.57
C TYR A 97 -5.09 28.87 -0.35
N GLU A 98 -4.31 28.23 -1.23
CA GLU A 98 -2.84 28.22 -1.12
C GLU A 98 -2.22 29.57 -1.50
N ASP A 99 -2.81 30.26 -2.47
CA ASP A 99 -2.38 31.56 -2.96
C ASP A 99 -2.71 32.66 -1.95
N HIS A 100 -3.91 32.67 -1.38
CA HIS A 100 -4.26 33.57 -0.28
C HIS A 100 -3.32 33.42 0.92
N ALA A 101 -3.03 32.18 1.32
CA ALA A 101 -2.07 31.93 2.39
C ALA A 101 -0.64 32.41 2.02
N ALA A 102 -0.26 32.33 0.74
CA ALA A 102 1.03 32.83 0.28
C ALA A 102 1.13 34.36 0.38
N VAL A 103 0.06 35.07 -0.01
CA VAL A 103 -0.04 36.54 0.07
C VAL A 103 0.05 37.02 1.53
N LEU A 104 -0.49 36.25 2.48
CA LEU A 104 -0.36 36.50 3.92
C LEU A 104 1.03 36.16 4.49
N GLY A 105 2.02 35.86 3.64
CA GLY A 105 3.40 35.56 4.06
C GLY A 105 3.58 34.18 4.69
N VAL A 106 2.60 33.28 4.58
CA VAL A 106 2.70 31.94 5.18
C VAL A 106 3.71 31.08 4.40
N GLY A 107 4.75 30.62 5.11
CA GLY A 107 5.78 29.74 4.56
C GLY A 107 5.21 28.41 4.02
N TRP A 108 5.95 27.79 3.07
CA TRP A 108 5.52 26.55 2.39
C TRP A 108 5.15 25.42 3.35
N PHE A 109 5.93 25.19 4.40
CA PHE A 109 5.69 24.10 5.35
C PHE A 109 4.36 24.29 6.09
N LYS A 110 4.08 25.50 6.58
CA LYS A 110 2.81 25.82 7.24
C LYS A 110 1.63 25.69 6.27
N ARG A 111 1.78 26.17 5.03
CA ARG A 111 0.74 26.02 3.99
C ARG A 111 0.44 24.55 3.69
N PHE A 112 1.45 23.70 3.57
CA PHE A 112 1.24 22.27 3.35
C PHE A 112 0.41 21.64 4.47
N TRP A 113 0.79 21.84 5.73
CA TRP A 113 0.11 21.20 6.86
C TRP A 113 -1.28 21.77 7.18
N HIS A 114 -1.53 23.05 6.91
CA HIS A 114 -2.77 23.73 7.30
C HIS A 114 -3.74 23.98 6.14
N VAL A 115 -3.27 23.90 4.89
CA VAL A 115 -4.10 24.15 3.69
C VAL A 115 -4.13 22.92 2.81
N THR A 116 -2.98 22.48 2.29
CA THR A 116 -2.93 21.37 1.32
C THR A 116 -3.33 20.04 1.93
N LEU A 117 -2.75 19.67 3.07
CA LEU A 117 -2.96 18.37 3.71
C LEU A 117 -4.42 18.18 4.14
N PRO A 118 -5.07 19.11 4.88
CA PRO A 118 -6.48 18.98 5.24
C PRO A 118 -7.40 18.91 4.02
N MET A 119 -7.04 19.56 2.91
CA MET A 119 -7.78 19.49 1.66
C MET A 119 -7.69 18.12 0.97
N ILE A 120 -6.52 17.48 0.98
CA ILE A 120 -6.34 16.17 0.32
C ILE A 120 -6.76 14.99 1.21
N VAL A 121 -6.75 15.14 2.54
CA VAL A 121 -7.03 14.05 3.50
C VAL A 121 -8.39 13.36 3.26
N PRO A 122 -9.53 14.07 3.13
CA PRO A 122 -10.84 13.45 2.93
C PRO A 122 -10.95 12.63 1.64
N ALA A 123 -10.25 13.06 0.58
CA ALA A 123 -10.26 12.36 -0.69
C ALA A 123 -9.23 11.22 -0.72
N THR A 124 -8.10 11.39 -0.01
CA THR A 124 -7.10 10.33 0.17
C THR A 124 -7.65 9.19 1.02
N SER A 125 -8.50 9.45 2.01
CA SER A 125 -9.09 8.40 2.85
C SER A 125 -9.97 7.42 2.05
N ILE A 126 -10.63 7.88 0.98
CA ILE A 126 -11.38 7.00 0.07
C ILE A 126 -10.42 6.04 -0.65
N ALA A 127 -9.32 6.58 -1.19
CA ALA A 127 -8.30 5.77 -1.86
C ALA A 127 -7.64 4.77 -0.89
N SER A 128 -7.41 5.17 0.37
CA SER A 128 -6.88 4.28 1.41
C SER A 128 -7.76 3.06 1.67
N ILE A 129 -9.09 3.18 1.56
CA ILE A 129 -10.00 2.04 1.75
C ILE A 129 -9.99 1.09 0.56
N ILE A 130 -9.88 1.62 -0.65
CA ILE A 130 -9.71 0.79 -1.85
C ILE A 130 -8.39 0.01 -1.73
N VAL A 131 -7.31 0.67 -1.30
CA VAL A 131 -6.02 0.03 -1.05
C VAL A 131 -6.11 -1.01 0.07
N PHE A 132 -6.79 -0.69 1.18
CA PHE A 132 -7.01 -1.64 2.28
C PHE A 132 -7.77 -2.88 1.79
N ALA A 133 -8.85 -2.69 1.03
CA ALA A 133 -9.63 -3.77 0.45
C ALA A 133 -8.78 -4.67 -0.46
N ALA A 134 -7.97 -4.05 -1.32
CA ALA A 134 -7.08 -4.75 -2.23
C ALA A 134 -5.99 -5.54 -1.48
N ALA A 135 -5.39 -4.95 -0.44
CA ALA A 135 -4.36 -5.59 0.38
C ALA A 135 -4.94 -6.73 1.24
N PHE A 136 -6.12 -6.53 1.84
CA PHE A 136 -6.78 -7.50 2.71
C PHE A 136 -7.16 -8.78 1.97
N GLY A 137 -7.58 -8.65 0.71
CA GLY A 137 -7.88 -9.78 -0.17
C GLY A 137 -6.67 -10.33 -0.93
N ASP A 138 -5.47 -9.75 -0.79
CA ASP A 138 -4.32 -10.18 -1.57
C ASP A 138 -3.78 -11.51 -1.08
N TYR A 139 -3.52 -12.43 -2.00
CA TYR A 139 -2.88 -13.71 -1.70
C TYR A 139 -1.52 -13.86 -2.40
N GLU A 140 -1.28 -13.17 -3.52
CA GLU A 140 -0.10 -13.35 -4.35
C GLU A 140 1.18 -12.88 -3.63
N ILE A 141 1.17 -11.66 -3.08
CA ILE A 141 2.34 -11.13 -2.37
C ILE A 141 2.58 -11.90 -1.06
N PRO A 142 1.55 -12.11 -0.20
CA PRO A 142 1.73 -12.90 1.02
C PRO A 142 2.15 -14.35 0.78
N MET A 143 1.74 -15.00 -0.32
CA MET A 143 2.12 -16.38 -0.63
C MET A 143 3.64 -16.54 -0.80
N VAL A 144 4.31 -15.52 -1.34
CA VAL A 144 5.74 -15.54 -1.60
C VAL A 144 6.55 -14.99 -0.42
N LEU A 145 6.10 -13.87 0.17
CA LEU A 145 6.87 -13.14 1.20
C LEU A 145 6.42 -13.42 2.63
N GLY A 146 5.18 -13.90 2.82
CA GLY A 146 4.54 -14.01 4.12
C GLY A 146 5.02 -15.19 4.96
N ASN A 147 4.84 -15.08 6.27
CA ASN A 147 5.25 -16.10 7.22
C ASN A 147 4.49 -17.42 6.99
N SER A 148 5.22 -18.53 6.96
CA SER A 148 4.65 -19.86 6.69
C SER A 148 3.91 -20.46 7.90
N THR A 149 4.25 -20.05 9.12
CA THR A 149 3.62 -20.43 10.39
C THR A 149 2.40 -19.56 10.70
N HIS A 150 2.56 -18.23 10.59
CA HIS A 150 1.50 -17.24 10.84
C HIS A 150 0.98 -16.69 9.52
N ARG A 151 0.18 -17.50 8.83
CA ARG A 151 -0.35 -17.16 7.51
C ARG A 151 -1.46 -16.12 7.61
N VAL A 152 -1.48 -15.18 6.67
CA VAL A 152 -2.64 -14.29 6.48
C VAL A 152 -3.87 -15.08 6.07
N LEU A 153 -5.06 -14.55 6.40
CA LEU A 153 -6.34 -15.21 6.15
C LEU A 153 -6.55 -15.61 4.68
N SER A 154 -6.11 -14.77 3.73
CA SER A 154 -6.24 -15.05 2.29
C SER A 154 -5.49 -16.32 1.87
N ILE A 155 -4.23 -16.47 2.28
CA ILE A 155 -3.44 -17.69 2.04
C ILE A 155 -4.08 -18.88 2.76
N TYR A 156 -4.43 -18.71 4.04
CA TYR A 156 -4.98 -19.81 4.84
C TYR A 156 -6.26 -20.37 4.22
N THR A 157 -7.14 -19.48 3.75
CA THR A 157 -8.37 -19.83 3.03
C THR A 157 -8.06 -20.57 1.72
N TYR A 158 -7.12 -20.05 0.92
CA TYR A 158 -6.69 -20.69 -0.33
C TYR A 158 -6.14 -22.10 -0.09
N LEU A 159 -5.26 -22.29 0.88
CA LEU A 159 -4.66 -23.59 1.16
C LEU A 159 -5.68 -24.63 1.64
N LYS A 160 -6.68 -24.22 2.43
CA LYS A 160 -7.80 -25.10 2.80
C LYS A 160 -8.67 -25.49 1.61
N TYR A 161 -8.88 -24.57 0.68
CA TYR A 161 -9.64 -24.83 -0.55
C TYR A 161 -8.91 -25.80 -1.49
N SER A 162 -7.60 -25.59 -1.65
CA SER A 162 -6.71 -26.35 -2.54
C SER A 162 -6.26 -27.71 -1.98
N ASP A 163 -6.69 -28.07 -0.77
CA ASP A 163 -6.41 -29.37 -0.16
C ASP A 163 -6.96 -30.52 -1.04
N PRO A 164 -6.10 -31.46 -1.50
CA PRO A 164 -6.51 -32.60 -2.32
C PRO A 164 -7.56 -33.48 -1.65
N ALA A 165 -7.54 -33.59 -0.32
CA ALA A 165 -8.51 -34.40 0.42
C ALA A 165 -9.92 -33.79 0.42
N MET A 166 -10.07 -32.53 0.00
CA MET A 166 -11.31 -31.76 -0.06
C MET A 166 -12.07 -31.59 1.27
N MET A 167 -11.61 -32.23 2.35
CA MET A 167 -12.29 -32.30 3.64
C MET A 167 -12.41 -30.92 4.31
N ASN A 168 -11.45 -30.03 4.04
CA ASN A 168 -11.40 -28.67 4.59
C ASN A 168 -12.12 -27.61 3.74
N ARG A 169 -12.73 -27.99 2.60
CA ARG A 169 -13.37 -27.03 1.70
C ARG A 169 -14.57 -26.29 2.33
N PRO A 170 -15.47 -26.94 3.10
CA PRO A 170 -16.54 -26.22 3.78
C PRO A 170 -16.01 -25.07 4.65
N GLU A 171 -14.93 -25.30 5.38
CA GLU A 171 -14.28 -24.27 6.20
C GLU A 171 -13.72 -23.13 5.34
N SER A 172 -13.11 -23.43 4.19
CA SER A 172 -12.62 -22.40 3.27
C SER A 172 -13.73 -21.49 2.75
N TYR A 173 -14.92 -22.02 2.48
CA TYR A 173 -16.06 -21.20 2.07
C TYR A 173 -16.51 -20.27 3.20
N VAL A 174 -16.59 -20.77 4.44
CA VAL A 174 -16.95 -19.96 5.61
C VAL A 174 -15.92 -18.83 5.81
N LEU A 175 -14.63 -19.12 5.67
CA LEU A 175 -13.57 -18.12 5.76
C LEU A 175 -13.65 -17.07 4.63
N MET A 176 -13.93 -17.50 3.40
CA MET A 176 -14.09 -16.58 2.28
C MET A 176 -15.29 -15.64 2.49
N VAL A 177 -16.42 -16.19 2.93
CA VAL A 177 -17.62 -15.39 3.24
C VAL A 177 -17.36 -14.44 4.42
N SER A 178 -16.68 -14.89 5.47
CA SER A 178 -16.37 -14.04 6.62
C SER A 178 -15.42 -12.89 6.25
N MET A 179 -14.42 -13.13 5.40
CA MET A 179 -13.57 -12.07 4.84
C MET A 179 -14.38 -11.03 4.07
N ILE A 180 -15.34 -11.46 3.23
CA ILE A 180 -16.23 -10.55 2.50
C ILE A 180 -17.10 -9.74 3.46
N ILE A 181 -17.66 -10.37 4.50
CA ILE A 181 -18.47 -9.69 5.52
C ILE A 181 -17.63 -8.65 6.27
N VAL A 182 -16.42 -9.00 6.70
CA VAL A 182 -15.50 -8.07 7.38
C VAL A 182 -15.17 -6.90 6.47
N LEU A 183 -14.85 -7.15 5.20
CA LEU A 183 -14.54 -6.10 4.25
C LEU A 183 -15.74 -5.17 4.02
N MET A 184 -16.94 -5.74 3.88
CA MET A 184 -18.18 -4.98 3.74
C MET A 184 -18.46 -4.13 4.99
N ALA A 185 -18.28 -4.70 6.18
CA ALA A 185 -18.45 -4.00 7.45
C ALA A 185 -17.50 -2.80 7.58
N VAL A 186 -16.23 -2.96 7.20
CA VAL A 186 -15.24 -1.87 7.20
C VAL A 186 -15.65 -0.75 6.23
N ILE A 187 -16.08 -1.10 5.02
CA ILE A 187 -16.53 -0.12 4.01
C ILE A 187 -17.78 0.62 4.49
N LEU A 188 -18.77 -0.09 5.03
CA LEU A 188 -20.01 0.50 5.56
C LEU A 188 -19.74 1.38 6.78
N LEU A 189 -18.86 0.95 7.69
CA LEU A 189 -18.43 1.72 8.84
C LEU A 189 -17.76 3.02 8.41
N TYR A 190 -16.83 2.95 7.46
CA TYR A 190 -16.21 4.15 6.92
C TYR A 190 -17.24 5.09 6.29
N ARG A 191 -18.16 4.56 5.49
CA ARG A 191 -19.22 5.35 4.87
C ARG A 191 -20.07 6.05 5.92
N HIS A 192 -20.40 5.36 7.01
CA HIS A 192 -21.17 5.92 8.13
C HIS A 192 -20.41 7.02 8.88
N LEU A 193 -19.10 6.88 9.06
CA LEU A 193 -18.26 7.86 9.76
C LEU A 193 -17.94 9.10 8.91
N THR A 194 -17.95 8.96 7.57
CA THR A 194 -17.53 10.03 6.65
C THR A 194 -18.68 10.77 5.97
N MET A 195 -19.87 10.16 5.84
CA MET A 195 -21.02 10.88 5.30
C MET A 195 -21.53 11.91 6.32
N PRO A 196 -21.71 13.18 5.93
CA PRO A 196 -22.39 14.15 6.76
C PRO A 196 -23.80 13.61 7.04
N LYS A 197 -24.19 13.52 8.32
CA LYS A 197 -25.59 13.27 8.66
C LYS A 197 -26.41 14.37 8.00
N GLU A 198 -27.22 14.03 7.01
CA GLU A 198 -28.24 14.95 6.49
C GLU A 198 -29.05 15.42 7.70
N LYS A 199 -28.93 16.71 8.03
CA LYS A 199 -29.85 17.35 8.95
C LYS A 199 -31.16 17.45 8.19
N GLY A 200 -32.08 16.52 8.48
CA GLY A 200 -33.49 16.65 8.13
C GLY A 200 -34.13 17.84 8.81
#